data_AF-A0A533U2P3-F1
#
_entry.id   AF-A0A533U2P3-F1
#
_cell.length_a   1.000
_cell.length_b   1.000
_cell.length_c   1.000
_cell.angle_alpha   90.00
_cell.angle_beta   90.00
_cell.angle_gamma   90.00
#
_symmetry.space_group_name_H-M   'P 1'
#
loop_
_entity.id
_entity.type
_entity.pdbx_description
1 polymer ?
#
loop_
_entity_poly.entity_id
_entity_poly.type
_entity_poly.pdbx_seq_one_letter_code
_entity_poly.pdbx_strand_id
1 'polypeptide(L)'
;MLLSFPNWIIHLSSAIEWGVAAALLFRYGKITGRREISLFGLAMLPHWSGSFFVLSYHVSGDSIPLLLDLSELINLIGSTALLLATLNLLKSTNKAPVAAYTGAMAAIMIAGKPQSYLGADIFDAILQLSSVVYLTFLVLLLILHRRDKTIFSGLTVAGFWFVLVFISVTIFCMYLATQVRGYPTLSHDDLLHGVAESLLTVSNLMIVIGAQRKIREYERKQLAEAQG
;
A
#
# COMPACT_ATOMS: atom_id res chain seq x y z
N MET A 1 -21.05 -15.63 9.69
CA MET A 1 -19.90 -14.71 9.51
C MET A 1 -18.75 -15.29 10.29
N LEU A 2 -17.59 -15.49 9.66
CA LEU A 2 -16.42 -16.10 10.30
C LEU A 2 -15.66 -15.12 11.19
N LEU A 3 -15.71 -13.83 10.85
CA LEU A 3 -15.09 -12.75 11.61
C LEU A 3 -15.94 -12.35 12.82
N SER A 4 -15.28 -12.28 13.97
CA SER A 4 -15.80 -11.59 15.15
C SER A 4 -16.01 -10.09 14.92
N PHE A 5 -16.87 -9.49 15.74
CA PHE A 5 -17.16 -8.05 15.69
C PHE A 5 -15.91 -7.15 15.82
N PRO A 6 -14.94 -7.43 16.72
CA PRO A 6 -13.69 -6.67 16.78
C PRO A 6 -12.91 -6.73 15.46
N ASN A 7 -12.82 -7.89 14.81
CA ASN A 7 -12.10 -7.99 13.55
C ASN A 7 -12.79 -7.22 12.42
N TRP A 8 -14.12 -7.20 12.39
CA TRP A 8 -14.87 -6.32 11.48
C TRP A 8 -14.54 -4.84 11.65
N ILE A 9 -14.36 -4.38 12.89
CA ILE A 9 -13.95 -2.99 13.16
C ILE A 9 -12.56 -2.74 12.57
N ILE A 10 -11.60 -3.66 12.75
CA ILE A 10 -10.24 -3.49 12.23
C ILE A 10 -10.26 -3.41 10.70
N HIS A 11 -10.96 -4.32 10.02
CA HIS A 11 -11.12 -4.33 8.55
C HIS A 11 -11.75 -3.03 8.01
N LEU A 12 -12.80 -2.55 8.67
CA LEU A 12 -13.44 -1.29 8.27
C LEU A 12 -12.53 -0.09 8.54
N SER A 13 -11.81 -0.10 9.67
CA SER A 13 -10.86 0.95 10.04
C SER A 13 -9.71 1.01 9.04
N SER A 14 -9.09 -0.13 8.70
CA SER A 14 -7.97 -0.19 7.75
C SER A 14 -8.38 0.37 6.38
N ALA A 15 -9.57 0.02 5.88
CA ALA A 15 -10.13 0.57 4.65
C ALA A 15 -10.39 2.09 4.71
N ILE A 16 -10.97 2.59 5.80
CA ILE A 16 -11.24 4.02 5.99
C ILE A 16 -9.93 4.80 6.10
N GLU A 17 -8.97 4.32 6.87
CA GLU A 17 -7.67 4.96 7.09
C GLU A 17 -6.90 5.14 5.78
N TRP A 18 -6.94 4.13 4.90
CA TRP A 18 -6.34 4.25 3.57
C TRP A 18 -7.03 5.32 2.72
N GLY A 19 -8.37 5.36 2.72
CA GLY A 19 -9.14 6.41 2.04
C GLY A 19 -8.83 7.81 2.59
N VAL A 20 -8.70 7.95 3.90
CA VAL A 20 -8.29 9.20 4.56
C VAL A 20 -6.86 9.58 4.15
N ALA A 21 -5.92 8.63 4.14
CA ALA A 21 -4.55 8.89 3.69
C ALA A 21 -4.51 9.43 2.25
N ALA A 22 -5.26 8.79 1.34
CA ALA A 22 -5.39 9.23 -0.05
C ALA A 22 -5.95 10.65 -0.15
N ALA A 23 -7.05 10.94 0.57
CA ALA A 23 -7.67 12.26 0.60
C ALA A 23 -6.73 13.34 1.15
N LEU A 24 -5.95 13.02 2.17
CA LEU A 24 -4.99 13.96 2.77
C LEU A 24 -3.81 14.26 1.86
N LEU A 25 -3.24 13.25 1.18
CA LEU A 25 -2.19 13.48 0.20
C LEU A 25 -2.71 14.28 -1.00
N PHE A 26 -3.95 14.01 -1.43
CA PHE A 26 -4.61 14.84 -2.44
C PHE A 26 -4.75 16.30 -1.99
N ARG A 27 -5.30 16.53 -0.79
CA ARG A 27 -5.42 17.87 -0.20
C ARG A 27 -4.06 18.55 -0.08
N TYR A 28 -3.05 17.83 0.38
CA TYR A 28 -1.70 18.36 0.53
C TYR A 28 -1.17 18.88 -0.81
N GLY A 29 -1.28 18.09 -1.88
CA GLY A 29 -0.90 18.55 -3.22
C GLY A 29 -1.69 19.79 -3.69
N LYS A 30 -2.98 19.86 -3.37
CA LYS A 30 -3.82 21.03 -3.71
C LYS A 30 -3.39 22.30 -2.99
N ILE A 31 -3.15 22.24 -1.68
CA ILE A 31 -2.79 23.44 -0.88
C ILE A 31 -1.37 23.93 -1.17
N THR A 32 -0.46 23.04 -1.57
CA THR A 32 0.91 23.43 -1.95
C THR A 32 1.05 23.74 -3.44
N GLY A 33 -0.03 23.67 -4.23
CA GLY A 33 0.00 23.87 -5.69
C GLY A 33 0.79 22.79 -6.46
N ARG A 34 1.07 21.63 -5.85
CA ARG A 34 1.83 20.53 -6.47
C ARG A 34 0.89 19.47 -7.02
N ARG A 35 0.62 19.53 -8.32
CA ARG A 35 -0.31 18.61 -9.01
C ARG A 35 0.15 17.16 -8.91
N GLU A 36 1.45 16.89 -8.93
CA GLU A 36 2.02 15.54 -8.87
C GLU A 36 1.71 14.85 -7.55
N ILE A 37 1.71 15.59 -6.44
CA ILE A 37 1.32 15.08 -5.12
C ILE A 37 -0.19 14.81 -5.09
N SER A 38 -0.99 15.67 -5.72
CA SER A 38 -2.44 15.44 -5.84
C SER A 38 -2.73 14.16 -6.62
N LEU A 39 -2.02 13.96 -7.75
CA LEU A 39 -2.12 12.74 -8.55
C LEU A 39 -1.67 11.49 -7.78
N PHE A 40 -0.66 11.61 -6.91
CA PHE A 40 -0.26 10.51 -6.03
C PHE A 40 -1.38 10.10 -5.08
N GLY A 41 -2.11 11.06 -4.48
CA GLY A 41 -3.29 10.77 -3.68
C GLY A 41 -4.38 10.03 -4.46
N LEU A 42 -4.64 10.41 -5.72
CA LEU A 42 -5.58 9.70 -6.58
C LEU A 42 -5.09 8.30 -6.98
N ALA A 43 -3.78 8.12 -7.15
CA ALA A 43 -3.17 6.83 -7.49
C ALA A 43 -3.32 5.78 -6.37
N MET A 44 -3.70 6.18 -5.16
CA MET A 44 -4.02 5.26 -4.05
C MET A 44 -5.43 4.65 -4.16
N LEU A 45 -6.33 5.23 -4.97
CA LEU A 45 -7.73 4.82 -5.04
C LEU A 45 -7.96 3.39 -5.59
N PRO A 46 -7.17 2.86 -6.56
CA PRO A 46 -7.37 1.48 -6.97
C PRO A 46 -7.15 0.49 -5.82
N HIS A 47 -6.09 0.64 -5.01
CA HIS A 47 -5.92 -0.19 -3.80
C HIS A 47 -7.08 -0.04 -2.82
N TRP A 48 -7.60 1.18 -2.67
CA TRP A 48 -8.79 1.40 -1.85
C TRP A 48 -9.99 0.60 -2.36
N SER A 49 -10.21 0.60 -3.68
CA SER A 49 -11.29 -0.20 -4.26
C SER A 49 -11.14 -1.70 -4.04
N GLY A 50 -9.90 -2.22 -4.02
CA GLY A 50 -9.59 -3.61 -3.71
C GLY A 50 -10.10 -4.03 -2.32
N SER A 51 -9.99 -3.14 -1.33
CA SER A 51 -10.49 -3.42 0.03
C SER A 51 -11.98 -3.75 0.07
N PHE A 52 -12.80 -3.15 -0.81
CA PHE A 52 -14.23 -3.46 -0.86
C PHE A 52 -14.52 -4.86 -1.39
N PHE A 53 -13.66 -5.42 -2.24
CA PHE A 53 -13.78 -6.81 -2.67
C PHE A 53 -13.45 -7.78 -1.54
N VAL A 54 -12.42 -7.52 -0.75
CA VAL A 54 -12.09 -8.29 0.46
C VAL A 54 -13.20 -8.19 1.51
N LEU A 55 -13.73 -7.00 1.77
CA LEU A 55 -14.88 -6.82 2.65
C LEU A 55 -16.10 -7.59 2.14
N SER A 56 -16.37 -7.54 0.82
CA SER A 56 -17.47 -8.28 0.20
C SER A 56 -17.29 -9.79 0.32
N TYR A 57 -16.05 -10.29 0.22
CA TYR A 57 -15.73 -11.69 0.45
C TYR A 57 -16.12 -12.12 1.87
N HIS A 58 -15.79 -11.31 2.87
CA HIS A 58 -16.18 -11.56 4.26
C HIS A 58 -17.68 -11.43 4.52
N VAL A 59 -18.36 -10.47 3.87
CA VAL A 59 -19.83 -10.38 3.89
C VAL A 59 -20.46 -11.66 3.33
N SER A 60 -19.86 -12.25 2.29
CA SER A 60 -20.33 -13.51 1.69
C SER A 60 -20.12 -14.75 2.57
N GLY A 61 -19.53 -14.59 3.76
CA GLY A 61 -19.14 -15.70 4.61
C GLY A 61 -18.01 -16.52 4.00
N ASP A 62 -17.07 -15.85 3.32
CA ASP A 62 -15.87 -16.42 2.72
C ASP A 62 -16.16 -17.46 1.62
N SER A 63 -17.33 -17.37 0.97
CA SER A 63 -17.84 -18.38 0.05
C SER A 63 -17.63 -18.08 -1.44
N ILE A 64 -17.18 -16.87 -1.79
CA ILE A 64 -17.01 -16.43 -3.19
C ILE A 64 -15.52 -16.08 -3.45
N PRO A 65 -14.66 -17.06 -3.76
CA PRO A 65 -13.23 -16.85 -3.98
C PRO A 65 -12.90 -15.82 -5.05
N LEU A 66 -13.74 -15.70 -6.09
CA LEU A 66 -13.60 -14.71 -7.16
C LEU A 66 -13.45 -13.27 -6.66
N LEU A 67 -14.01 -12.94 -5.49
CA LEU A 67 -13.84 -11.61 -4.90
C LEU A 67 -12.39 -11.35 -4.46
N LEU A 68 -11.69 -12.37 -3.95
CA LEU A 68 -10.27 -12.27 -3.62
C LEU A 68 -9.43 -12.13 -4.90
N ASP A 69 -9.70 -12.96 -5.91
CA ASP A 69 -9.04 -12.90 -7.23
C ASP A 69 -9.14 -11.50 -7.87
N LEU A 70 -10.33 -10.88 -7.80
CA LEU A 70 -10.55 -9.52 -8.29
C LEU A 70 -9.80 -8.49 -7.45
N SER A 71 -9.73 -8.66 -6.13
CA SER A 71 -8.92 -7.79 -5.26
C SER A 71 -7.44 -7.87 -5.61
N GLU A 72 -6.92 -9.05 -5.94
CA GLU A 72 -5.52 -9.25 -6.35
C GLU A 72 -5.20 -8.54 -7.67
N LEU A 73 -6.09 -8.65 -8.65
CA LEU A 73 -5.96 -7.91 -9.91
C LEU A 73 -5.96 -6.39 -9.68
N ILE A 74 -6.86 -5.91 -8.84
CA ILE A 74 -6.94 -4.48 -8.48
C ILE A 74 -5.69 -4.02 -7.72
N ASN A 75 -5.08 -4.88 -6.90
CA ASN A 75 -3.82 -4.58 -6.24
C ASN A 75 -2.65 -4.43 -7.22
N LEU A 76 -2.62 -5.20 -8.31
CA LEU A 76 -1.64 -4.99 -9.39
C LEU A 76 -1.84 -3.62 -10.05
N ILE A 77 -3.10 -3.27 -10.35
CA ILE A 77 -3.45 -1.96 -10.93
C ILE A 77 -3.06 -0.82 -9.98
N GLY A 78 -3.34 -0.95 -8.68
CA GLY A 78 -2.97 0.01 -7.66
C GLY A 78 -1.47 0.19 -7.50
N SER A 79 -0.72 -0.92 -7.44
CA SER A 79 0.74 -0.88 -7.32
C SER A 79 1.36 -0.19 -8.53
N THR A 80 0.82 -0.47 -9.71
CA THR A 80 1.23 0.18 -10.96
C THR A 80 0.92 1.68 -10.94
N ALA A 81 -0.26 2.08 -10.48
CA ALA A 81 -0.63 3.49 -10.36
C ALA A 81 0.30 4.25 -9.40
N LEU A 82 0.61 3.67 -8.22
CA LEU A 82 1.54 4.23 -7.26
C LEU A 82 2.97 4.35 -7.83
N LEU A 83 3.43 3.33 -8.55
CA LEU A 83 4.71 3.36 -9.25
C LEU A 83 4.77 4.50 -10.26
N LEU A 84 3.76 4.63 -11.13
CA LEU A 84 3.69 5.69 -12.14
C LEU A 84 3.61 7.09 -11.50
N ALA A 85 2.85 7.26 -10.43
CA ALA A 85 2.79 8.52 -9.69
C ALA A 85 4.14 8.88 -9.06
N THR A 86 4.85 7.90 -8.51
CA THR A 86 6.20 8.09 -7.95
C THR A 86 7.22 8.44 -9.03
N LEU A 87 7.14 7.81 -10.20
CA LEU A 87 7.97 8.17 -11.37
C LEU A 87 7.69 9.61 -11.83
N ASN A 88 6.43 10.03 -11.82
CA ASN A 88 6.06 11.40 -12.17
C ASN A 88 6.63 12.42 -11.15
N LEU A 89 6.55 12.11 -9.85
CA LEU A 89 7.19 12.91 -8.80
C LEU A 89 8.72 12.97 -8.96
N LEU A 90 9.38 11.85 -9.29
CA LEU A 90 10.82 11.85 -9.51
C LEU A 90 11.22 12.72 -10.71
N LYS A 91 10.44 12.70 -11.80
CA LYS A 91 10.68 13.57 -12.97
C LYS A 91 10.58 15.05 -12.62
N SER A 92 9.70 15.44 -11.70
CA SER A 92 9.57 16.84 -11.28
C SER A 92 10.66 17.32 -10.31
N THR A 93 11.49 16.42 -9.76
CA THR A 93 12.59 16.79 -8.83
C THR A 93 13.87 17.36 -9.49
N ASN A 94 13.91 17.54 -10.81
CA ASN A 94 15.00 18.18 -11.58
C ASN A 94 16.45 17.66 -11.30
N LYS A 95 16.58 16.45 -10.75
CA LYS A 95 17.84 15.74 -10.49
C LYS A 95 17.95 14.48 -11.37
N ALA A 96 19.15 14.20 -11.90
CA ALA A 96 19.56 13.22 -12.94
C ALA A 96 18.88 11.81 -12.98
N PRO A 97 19.00 11.06 -14.10
CA PRO A 97 17.90 10.41 -14.80
C PRO A 97 17.36 9.16 -14.10
N VAL A 98 16.03 9.06 -14.10
CA VAL A 98 15.22 7.91 -13.66
C VAL A 98 15.63 6.60 -14.37
N ALA A 99 16.21 6.72 -15.58
CA ALA A 99 16.61 5.62 -16.46
C ALA A 99 17.57 4.60 -15.82
N ALA A 100 18.52 5.02 -14.97
CA ALA A 100 19.47 4.11 -14.33
C ALA A 100 18.79 3.17 -13.33
N TYR A 101 17.78 3.67 -12.61
CA TYR A 101 17.07 2.92 -11.57
C TYR A 101 15.98 2.03 -12.17
N THR A 102 15.28 2.51 -13.21
CA THR A 102 14.32 1.67 -13.96
C THR A 102 15.00 0.55 -14.72
N GLY A 103 16.21 0.79 -15.26
CA GLY A 103 17.03 -0.25 -15.90
C GLY A 103 17.57 -1.30 -14.92
N ALA A 104 18.08 -0.87 -13.76
CA ALA A 104 18.52 -1.79 -12.71
C ALA A 104 17.37 -2.65 -12.17
N MET A 105 16.17 -2.07 -12.03
CA MET A 105 15.01 -2.84 -11.57
C MET A 105 14.48 -3.79 -12.65
N ALA A 106 14.42 -3.37 -13.91
CA ALA A 106 14.11 -4.28 -15.03
C ALA A 106 15.11 -5.45 -15.10
N ALA A 107 16.39 -5.20 -14.84
CA ALA A 107 17.40 -6.25 -14.75
C ALA A 107 17.16 -7.21 -13.57
N ILE A 108 16.77 -6.71 -12.39
CA ILE A 108 16.37 -7.55 -11.24
C ILE A 108 15.11 -8.37 -11.58
N MET A 109 14.13 -7.79 -12.27
CA MET A 109 12.92 -8.49 -12.72
C MET A 109 13.22 -9.61 -13.73
N ILE A 110 14.18 -9.39 -14.63
CA ILE A 110 14.58 -10.38 -15.65
C ILE A 110 15.52 -11.45 -15.07
N ALA A 111 16.41 -11.08 -14.14
CA ALA A 111 17.34 -11.99 -13.50
C ALA A 111 16.66 -12.87 -12.43
N GLY A 112 15.60 -12.39 -11.79
CA GLY A 112 14.78 -13.12 -10.84
C GLY A 112 13.75 -14.05 -11.50
N LYS A 113 14.13 -14.79 -12.55
CA LYS A 113 13.23 -15.79 -13.16
C LYS A 113 12.71 -16.73 -12.06
N PRO A 114 11.39 -16.82 -11.84
CA PRO A 114 10.85 -17.85 -10.97
C PRO A 114 10.98 -19.19 -11.70
N GLN A 115 11.75 -20.12 -11.13
CA GLN A 115 11.50 -21.53 -11.38
C GLN A 115 10.13 -21.83 -10.78
N SER A 116 9.09 -21.86 -11.62
CA SER A 116 7.83 -22.54 -11.30
C SER A 116 8.19 -23.98 -10.96
N TYR A 117 8.08 -24.35 -9.68
CA TYR A 117 8.25 -25.73 -9.23
C TYR A 117 6.91 -26.49 -9.18
N LEU A 118 5.79 -25.78 -9.30
CA LEU A 118 4.43 -26.33 -9.42
C LEU A 118 3.65 -25.41 -10.38
N GLY A 119 2.92 -25.99 -11.33
CA GLY A 119 2.36 -25.32 -12.52
C GLY A 119 1.62 -24.02 -12.24
N ALA A 120 1.90 -23.00 -13.04
CA ALA A 120 1.43 -21.63 -12.79
C ALA A 120 -0.03 -21.42 -13.23
N ASP A 121 -0.89 -21.09 -12.27
CA ASP A 121 -2.17 -20.42 -12.54
C ASP A 121 -1.90 -18.96 -12.94
N ILE A 122 -2.79 -18.35 -13.72
CA ILE A 122 -2.71 -16.94 -14.15
C ILE A 122 -2.64 -16.00 -12.94
N PHE A 123 -3.31 -16.36 -11.84
CA PHE A 123 -3.34 -15.55 -10.60
C PHE A 123 -2.01 -15.55 -9.84
N ASP A 124 -1.28 -16.67 -9.82
CA ASP A 124 0.07 -16.73 -9.22
C ASP A 124 1.02 -15.75 -9.92
N ALA A 125 0.92 -15.65 -11.26
CA ALA A 125 1.69 -14.71 -12.04
C ALA A 125 1.30 -13.25 -11.75
N ILE A 126 0.00 -12.96 -11.57
CA ILE A 126 -0.50 -11.63 -11.20
C ILE A 126 0.03 -11.20 -9.82
N LEU A 127 -0.03 -12.09 -8.82
CA LEU A 127 0.47 -11.85 -7.47
C LEU A 127 1.97 -11.59 -7.46
N GLN A 128 2.74 -12.40 -8.18
CA GLN A 128 4.18 -12.22 -8.30
C GLN A 128 4.51 -10.89 -8.98
N LEU A 129 3.86 -10.57 -10.10
CA LEU A 129 4.06 -9.31 -10.79
C LEU A 129 3.69 -8.11 -9.90
N SER A 130 2.57 -8.19 -9.19
CA SER A 130 2.11 -7.15 -8.26
C SER A 130 3.17 -6.89 -7.18
N SER A 131 3.73 -7.95 -6.60
CA SER A 131 4.79 -7.85 -5.57
C SER A 131 6.04 -7.14 -6.12
N VAL A 132 6.47 -7.50 -7.32
CA VAL A 132 7.63 -6.88 -7.97
C VAL A 132 7.39 -5.41 -8.29
N VAL A 133 6.20 -5.07 -8.80
CA VAL A 133 5.79 -3.68 -9.07
C VAL A 133 5.75 -2.88 -7.76
N TYR A 134 5.19 -3.44 -6.69
CA TYR A 134 5.11 -2.79 -5.39
C TYR A 134 6.48 -2.54 -4.77
N LEU A 135 7.38 -3.53 -4.80
CA LEU A 135 8.77 -3.36 -4.33
C LEU A 135 9.51 -2.29 -5.13
N THR A 136 9.29 -2.25 -6.45
CA THR A 136 9.85 -1.19 -7.30
C THR A 136 9.35 0.18 -6.87
N PHE A 137 8.04 0.31 -6.64
CA PHE A 137 7.43 1.51 -6.08
C PHE A 137 8.10 1.93 -4.76
N LEU A 138 8.25 1.01 -3.81
CA LEU A 138 8.85 1.30 -2.50
C LEU A 138 10.29 1.81 -2.59
N VAL A 139 11.11 1.19 -3.45
CA VAL A 139 12.50 1.63 -3.69
C VAL A 139 12.53 3.02 -4.31
N LEU A 140 11.69 3.28 -5.32
CA LEU A 140 11.62 4.60 -5.95
C LEU A 140 11.07 5.67 -5.00
N LEU A 141 10.12 5.31 -4.13
CA LEU A 141 9.60 6.20 -3.09
C LEU A 141 10.70 6.55 -2.08
N LEU A 142 11.52 5.59 -1.69
CA LEU A 142 12.67 5.83 -0.80
C LEU A 142 13.70 6.74 -1.47
N ILE A 143 14.00 6.53 -2.76
CA ILE A 143 14.88 7.41 -3.54
C ILE A 143 14.31 8.81 -3.62
N LEU A 144 13.01 8.96 -3.91
CA LEU A 144 12.31 10.25 -3.94
C LEU A 144 12.47 10.98 -2.61
N HIS A 145 12.21 10.30 -1.49
CA HIS A 145 12.36 10.88 -0.17
C HIS A 145 13.79 11.31 0.16
N ARG A 146 14.80 10.53 -0.27
CA ARG A 146 16.21 10.90 -0.12
C ARG A 146 16.61 12.09 -0.98
N ARG A 147 16.02 12.27 -2.16
CA ARG A 147 16.30 13.39 -3.07
C ARG A 147 15.62 14.69 -2.63
N ASP A 148 14.40 14.59 -2.13
CA ASP A 148 13.56 15.72 -1.71
C ASP A 148 12.68 15.34 -0.50
N LYS A 149 13.15 15.71 0.70
CA LYS A 149 12.43 15.50 1.98
C LYS A 149 11.21 16.41 2.15
N THR A 150 10.98 17.34 1.22
CA THR A 150 9.84 18.26 1.30
C THR A 150 8.54 17.59 0.84
N ILE A 151 8.61 16.62 -0.07
CA ILE A 151 7.44 15.97 -0.69
C ILE A 151 6.64 15.14 0.31
N PHE A 152 7.29 14.16 0.94
CA PHE A 152 6.64 13.25 1.88
C PHE A 152 7.35 13.27 3.23
N SER A 153 6.58 13.15 4.30
CA SER A 153 7.11 12.88 5.63
C SER A 153 7.83 11.53 5.64
N GLY A 154 8.91 11.41 6.40
CA GLY A 154 9.57 10.12 6.61
C GLY A 154 8.62 9.06 7.19
N LEU A 155 7.61 9.49 7.97
CA LEU A 155 6.57 8.60 8.50
C LEU A 155 5.64 8.05 7.41
N THR A 156 5.33 8.84 6.38
CA THR A 156 4.54 8.38 5.23
C THR A 156 5.29 7.29 4.48
N VAL A 157 6.58 7.51 4.21
CA VAL A 157 7.44 6.52 3.53
C VAL A 157 7.59 5.26 4.39
N ALA A 158 7.82 5.42 5.69
CA ALA A 158 7.90 4.31 6.62
C ALA A 158 6.60 3.50 6.65
N GLY A 159 5.43 4.14 6.58
CA GLY A 159 4.13 3.46 6.52
C GLY A 159 4.02 2.54 5.30
N PHE A 160 4.33 3.04 4.11
CA PHE A 160 4.37 2.18 2.90
C PHE A 160 5.34 1.00 3.05
N TRP A 161 6.53 1.20 3.63
CA TRP A 161 7.46 0.10 3.89
C TRP A 161 6.96 -0.87 4.98
N PHE A 162 6.19 -0.39 5.95
CA PHE A 162 5.63 -1.20 7.04
C PHE A 162 4.63 -2.26 6.54
N VAL A 163 4.04 -2.05 5.35
CA VAL A 163 3.23 -3.09 4.68
C VAL A 163 4.02 -4.39 4.48
N LEU A 164 5.34 -4.35 4.28
CA LEU A 164 6.14 -5.57 4.19
C LEU A 164 6.20 -6.33 5.51
N VAL A 165 6.16 -5.62 6.65
CA VAL A 165 6.07 -6.23 7.98
C VAL A 165 4.70 -6.89 8.14
N PHE A 166 3.63 -6.19 7.76
CA PHE A 166 2.28 -6.76 7.70
C PHE A 166 2.26 -8.06 6.89
N ILE A 167 2.72 -8.04 5.63
CA ILE A 167 2.75 -9.23 4.75
C ILE A 167 3.52 -10.38 5.41
N SER A 168 4.70 -10.10 5.97
CA SER A 168 5.54 -11.12 6.61
C SER A 168 4.84 -11.76 7.82
N VAL A 169 4.22 -10.95 8.67
CA VAL A 169 3.47 -11.44 9.85
C VAL A 169 2.19 -12.18 9.41
N THR A 170 1.49 -11.69 8.39
CA THR A 170 0.29 -12.35 7.86
C THR A 170 0.59 -13.74 7.32
N ILE A 171 1.69 -13.91 6.56
CA ILE A 171 2.14 -15.23 6.09
C ILE A 171 2.43 -16.17 7.27
N PHE A 172 3.11 -15.66 8.30
CA PHE A 172 3.39 -16.43 9.52
C PHE A 172 2.10 -16.82 10.27
N CYS A 173 1.17 -15.88 10.47
CA CYS A 173 -0.14 -16.12 11.07
C CYS A 173 -0.95 -17.14 10.26
N MET A 174 -0.93 -17.05 8.93
CA MET A 174 -1.58 -18.00 8.02
C MET A 174 -1.01 -19.42 8.20
N TYR A 175 0.32 -19.55 8.29
CA TYR A 175 0.96 -20.83 8.58
C TYR A 175 0.54 -21.40 9.93
N LEU A 176 0.53 -20.59 10.99
CA LEU A 176 0.09 -21.03 12.31
C LEU A 176 -1.39 -21.45 12.32
N ALA A 177 -2.27 -20.70 11.66
CA ALA A 177 -3.69 -21.03 11.59
C ALA A 177 -3.93 -22.34 10.83
N THR A 178 -3.31 -22.49 9.65
CA THR A 178 -3.60 -23.61 8.75
C THR A 178 -2.82 -24.88 9.08
N GLN A 179 -1.51 -24.77 9.29
CA GLN A 179 -0.61 -25.93 9.44
C GLN A 179 -0.49 -26.38 10.90
N VAL A 180 -0.61 -25.47 11.85
CA VAL A 180 -0.44 -25.79 13.28
C VAL A 180 -1.78 -25.98 13.99
N ARG A 181 -2.76 -25.11 13.73
CA ARG A 181 -4.09 -25.15 14.37
C ARG A 181 -5.16 -25.90 13.56
N GLY A 182 -4.88 -26.21 12.28
CA GLY A 182 -5.78 -27.00 11.43
C GLY A 182 -6.99 -26.24 10.88
N TYR A 183 -6.97 -24.90 10.91
CA TYR A 183 -8.03 -24.09 10.31
C TYR A 183 -7.94 -24.10 8.78
N PRO A 184 -9.07 -24.02 8.04
CA PRO A 184 -9.05 -23.98 6.58
C PRO A 184 -8.29 -22.77 6.01
N THR A 185 -8.46 -21.60 6.63
CA THR A 185 -7.82 -20.34 6.24
C THR A 185 -7.54 -19.49 7.49
N LEU A 186 -6.73 -18.43 7.35
CA LEU A 186 -6.49 -17.47 8.43
C LEU A 186 -7.79 -16.86 8.97
N SER A 187 -8.81 -16.66 8.14
CA SER A 187 -10.06 -16.02 8.56
C SER A 187 -10.89 -16.80 9.57
N HIS A 188 -10.60 -18.09 9.75
CA HIS A 188 -11.24 -18.95 10.75
C HIS A 188 -10.55 -18.85 12.13
N ASP A 189 -9.36 -18.23 12.21
CA ASP A 189 -8.66 -17.97 13.46
C ASP A 189 -8.75 -16.47 13.81
N ASP A 190 -9.76 -16.12 14.60
CA ASP A 190 -10.06 -14.72 14.95
C ASP A 190 -8.85 -13.97 15.52
N LEU A 191 -8.05 -14.62 16.37
CA LEU A 191 -6.91 -13.98 17.02
C LEU A 191 -5.80 -13.71 16.02
N LEU A 192 -5.37 -14.73 15.26
CA LEU A 192 -4.28 -14.58 14.30
C LEU A 192 -4.66 -13.65 13.15
N HIS A 193 -5.91 -13.71 12.71
CA HIS A 193 -6.43 -12.79 11.70
C HIS A 193 -6.46 -11.35 12.20
N GLY A 194 -7.04 -11.11 13.38
CA GLY A 194 -7.12 -9.76 13.95
C GLY A 194 -5.74 -9.14 14.20
N VAL A 195 -4.78 -9.93 14.68
CA VAL A 195 -3.38 -9.48 14.85
C VAL A 195 -2.77 -9.08 13.50
N ALA A 196 -2.91 -9.92 12.47
CA ALA A 196 -2.42 -9.62 11.14
C ALA A 196 -3.03 -8.31 10.60
N GLU A 197 -4.37 -8.23 10.56
CA GLU A 197 -5.09 -7.07 10.01
C GLU A 197 -4.77 -5.77 10.77
N SER A 198 -4.54 -5.84 12.10
CA SER A 198 -4.19 -4.66 12.90
C SER A 198 -2.88 -3.98 12.46
N LEU A 199 -1.92 -4.75 11.91
CA LEU A 199 -0.68 -4.18 11.38
C LEU A 199 -0.91 -3.37 10.11
N LEU A 200 -1.93 -3.70 9.31
CA LEU A 200 -2.33 -2.89 8.18
C LEU A 200 -2.89 -1.54 8.66
N THR A 201 -3.70 -1.55 9.73
CA THR A 201 -4.14 -0.31 10.40
C THR A 201 -2.96 0.54 10.88
N VAL A 202 -1.96 -0.08 11.52
CA VAL A 202 -0.74 0.64 11.95
C VAL A 202 -0.03 1.30 10.76
N SER A 203 0.16 0.56 9.65
CA SER A 203 0.71 1.11 8.41
C SER A 203 -0.08 2.32 7.92
N ASN A 204 -1.40 2.20 7.81
CA ASN A 204 -2.26 3.23 7.26
C ASN A 204 -2.25 4.49 8.14
N LEU A 205 -2.26 4.33 9.45
CA LEU A 205 -2.13 5.45 10.40
C LEU A 205 -0.78 6.15 10.28
N MET A 206 0.33 5.45 10.03
CA MET A 206 1.62 6.09 9.76
C MET A 206 1.53 7.01 8.52
N ILE A 207 0.86 6.54 7.46
CA ILE A 207 0.66 7.32 6.23
C ILE A 207 -0.22 8.56 6.52
N VAL A 208 -1.36 8.38 7.20
CA VAL A 208 -2.29 9.46 7.61
C VAL A 208 -1.57 10.52 8.44
N ILE A 209 -0.89 10.10 9.51
CA ILE A 209 -0.18 11.01 10.42
C ILE A 209 0.96 11.71 9.67
N GLY A 210 1.66 11.00 8.79
CA GLY A 210 2.71 11.57 7.96
C GLY A 210 2.20 12.67 7.02
N ALA A 211 1.06 12.44 6.37
CA ALA A 211 0.40 13.42 5.50
C ALA A 211 -0.10 14.64 6.30
N GLN A 212 -0.75 14.40 7.45
CA GLN A 212 -1.20 15.46 8.36
C GLN A 212 -0.05 16.35 8.83
N ARG A 213 1.09 15.76 9.19
CA ARG A 213 2.29 16.52 9.60
C ARG A 213 2.75 17.48 8.50
N LYS A 214 2.72 17.06 7.24
CA LYS A 214 3.12 17.91 6.11
C LYS A 214 2.15 19.05 5.83
N ILE A 215 0.85 18.79 5.94
CA ILE A 215 -0.18 19.84 5.85
C ILE A 215 0.03 20.89 6.95
N ARG A 216 0.17 20.46 8.20
CA ARG A 216 0.38 21.36 9.35
C ARG A 216 1.69 22.14 9.26
N GLU A 217 2.76 21.52 8.75
CA GLU A 217 4.05 22.18 8.50
C GLU A 217 3.89 23.32 7.49
N TYR A 218 3.16 23.08 6.41
CA TYR A 218 2.90 24.08 5.37
C TYR A 218 2.01 25.22 5.88
N GLU A 219 0.89 24.91 6.52
CA GLU A 219 -0.03 25.91 7.08
C GLU A 219 0.68 26.82 8.10
N ARG A 220 1.57 26.25 8.94
CA ARG A 220 2.36 27.03 9.90
C ARG A 220 3.34 28.00 9.23
N LYS A 221 3.99 27.57 8.13
CA LYS A 221 4.92 28.43 7.37
C LYS A 221 4.18 29.60 6.74
N GLN A 222 3.03 29.34 6.13
CA GLN A 222 2.18 30.37 5.54
C GLN A 222 1.71 31.40 6.58
N LEU A 223 1.33 30.95 7.78
CA LEU A 223 0.93 31.84 8.86
C LEU A 223 2.10 32.72 9.35
N ALA A 224 3.31 32.17 9.44
CA ALA A 224 4.50 32.92 9.83
C ALA A 224 4.88 33.97 8.77
N GLU A 225 4.78 33.62 7.49
CA GLU A 225 5.02 34.54 6.37
C GLU A 225 3.98 35.68 6.29
N ALA A 226 2.74 35.43 6.71
CA ALA A 226 1.70 36.45 6.75
C ALA A 226 1.80 37.42 7.95
N GLN A 227 2.59 37.07 8.97
CA GLN A 227 2.74 37.85 10.21
C GLN A 227 4.05 38.64 10.30
N GLY A 228 5.03 38.35 9.43
CA GLY A 228 6.32 39.06 9.34
C GLY A 228 6.34 40.09 8.22
#